data_AF-A0A7U2EWW2-F1
#
_entry.id   AF-A0A7U2EWW2-F1
#
_cell.length_a   1.000
_cell.length_b   1.000
_cell.length_c   1.000
_cell.angle_alpha   90.00
_cell.angle_beta   90.00
_cell.angle_gamma   90.00
#
_symmetry.space_group_name_H-M   'P 1'
#
loop_
_entity.id
_entity.type
_entity.pdbx_description
1 polymer ?
#
loop_
_entity_poly.entity_id
_entity_poly.type
_entity_poly.pdbx_seq_one_letter_code
_entity_poly.pdbx_strand_id
1 'polypeptide(L)'
;MTPNYFRSSLLALELFAVLAQCANLNYSGEAITTRFWDCCKPSCAWNGKADVNKPVLSCTADNKVTDMSAGTACGTGGTAYQCSNQQPWAVNDTLSYGFAGVFIQPSLTGGGIEGAWCCACYQLDFTSDPLRGKSLIVQASNTAYDVTTTNRFSLAIPGGNTTSQNACASQFGVSQSVFGQNNQGVNKKEDCDNLPEPLKEGCKWRFDWFKDAAFPTANFKRVVCPADLASRSGCARNDDKALAAGKTTSAGMSLMPASSSMTVFAAMILGLLSI
;
A
#
# COMPACT_ATOMS: atom_id res chain seq x y z
N MET A 1 12.41 36.91 53.64
CA MET A 1 13.40 36.69 52.56
C MET A 1 13.74 35.21 52.52
N THR A 2 13.46 34.61 51.37
CA THR A 2 13.85 33.27 50.84
C THR A 2 13.49 31.99 51.62
N PRO A 3 12.95 30.95 50.93
CA PRO A 3 12.29 29.79 51.54
C PRO A 3 13.13 28.51 51.50
N ASN A 4 13.02 27.70 52.56
CA ASN A 4 13.50 26.31 52.60
C ASN A 4 12.36 25.35 52.26
N TYR A 5 12.12 25.13 50.97
CA TYR A 5 11.37 23.98 50.47
C TYR A 5 11.97 23.62 49.11
N PHE A 6 12.76 22.55 49.02
CA PHE A 6 12.95 21.71 47.83
C PHE A 6 14.12 20.74 48.09
N ARG A 7 13.84 19.67 48.85
CA ARG A 7 14.65 18.46 48.85
C ARG A 7 13.74 17.25 48.93
N SER A 8 13.02 16.99 47.83
CA SER A 8 12.35 15.72 47.55
C SER A 8 11.89 15.73 46.08
N SER A 9 12.83 15.75 45.14
CA SER A 9 12.51 15.67 43.69
C SER A 9 13.69 15.09 42.90
N LEU A 10 14.24 13.97 43.35
CA LEU A 10 15.26 13.21 42.61
C LEU A 10 14.93 11.73 42.70
N LEU A 11 13.84 11.30 42.07
CA LEU A 11 13.51 9.88 41.81
C LEU A 11 12.24 9.79 40.94
N ALA A 12 12.35 10.25 39.70
CA ALA A 12 11.40 9.92 38.62
C ALA A 12 12.06 10.23 37.27
N LEU A 13 13.26 9.70 37.04
CA LEU A 13 13.93 9.77 35.75
C LEU A 13 14.46 8.39 35.40
N GLU A 14 13.55 7.43 35.27
CA GLU A 14 13.87 6.08 34.81
C GLU A 14 12.87 5.70 33.72
N LEU A 15 13.41 5.53 32.52
CA LEU A 15 12.90 4.71 31.42
C LEU A 15 11.72 5.24 30.58
N PHE A 16 11.91 6.37 29.89
CA PHE A 16 11.42 6.46 28.50
C PHE A 16 12.40 5.70 27.60
N ALA A 17 12.35 4.36 27.64
CA ALA A 17 12.90 3.57 26.55
C ALA A 17 12.01 3.84 25.33
N VAL A 18 12.40 4.80 24.50
CA VAL A 18 11.88 4.92 23.14
C VAL A 18 12.28 3.64 22.44
N LEU A 19 11.42 2.63 22.50
CA LEU A 19 11.42 1.53 21.56
C LEU A 19 11.15 2.19 20.21
N ALA A 20 12.22 2.58 19.52
CA ALA A 20 12.16 2.77 18.09
C ALA A 20 11.75 1.41 17.53
N GLN A 21 10.45 1.20 17.39
CA GLN A 21 9.90 0.12 16.57
C GLN A 21 10.44 0.39 15.18
N CYS A 22 11.55 -0.26 14.85
CA CYS A 22 12.05 -0.35 13.50
C CYS A 22 10.91 -0.94 12.68
N ALA A 23 10.18 -0.10 11.95
CA ALA A 23 9.16 -0.55 11.04
C ALA A 23 9.82 -1.52 10.06
N ASN A 24 9.41 -2.79 10.07
CA ASN A 24 9.85 -3.73 9.06
C ASN A 24 9.20 -3.30 7.73
N LEU A 25 10.01 -2.71 6.85
CA LEU A 25 9.57 -2.25 5.53
C LEU A 25 9.61 -3.36 4.49
N ASN A 26 10.10 -4.56 4.84
CA ASN A 26 10.25 -5.67 3.90
C ASN A 26 9.04 -6.60 3.95
N TYR A 27 7.91 -6.13 3.42
CA TYR A 27 6.74 -6.98 3.23
C TYR A 27 6.94 -7.86 2.01
N SER A 28 6.94 -9.17 2.20
CA SER A 28 6.99 -10.15 1.13
C SER A 28 6.21 -11.39 1.50
N GLY A 29 5.74 -12.14 0.50
CA GLY A 29 5.06 -13.41 0.72
C GLY A 29 4.38 -13.91 -0.55
N GLU A 30 3.59 -14.96 -0.40
CA GLU A 30 2.69 -15.43 -1.44
C GLU A 30 1.41 -14.60 -1.44
N ALA A 31 0.85 -14.37 -2.62
CA ALA A 31 -0.42 -13.69 -2.79
C ALA A 31 -1.24 -14.31 -3.93
N ILE A 32 -2.55 -14.14 -3.82
CA ILE A 32 -3.46 -14.26 -4.96
C ILE A 32 -3.68 -12.88 -5.57
N THR A 33 -3.93 -12.85 -6.87
CA THR A 33 -4.37 -11.62 -7.54
C THR A 33 -5.79 -11.75 -8.04
N THR A 34 -6.51 -10.64 -8.09
CA THR A 34 -7.81 -10.52 -8.74
C THR A 34 -7.80 -9.30 -9.64
N ARG A 35 -8.94 -9.00 -10.28
CA ARG A 35 -9.09 -7.84 -11.15
C ARG A 35 -10.31 -7.03 -10.73
N PHE A 36 -10.24 -5.71 -10.83
CA PHE A 36 -11.36 -4.81 -10.57
C PHE A 36 -11.22 -3.50 -11.36
N TRP A 37 -12.35 -2.86 -11.62
CA TRP A 37 -12.44 -1.44 -11.95
C TRP A 37 -13.87 -0.97 -11.66
N ASP A 38 -14.06 -0.28 -10.55
CA ASP A 38 -15.37 0.20 -10.10
C ASP A 38 -15.54 1.73 -10.22
N CYS A 39 -14.50 2.41 -10.70
CA CYS A 39 -14.42 3.86 -10.84
C CYS A 39 -14.50 4.63 -9.52
N CYS A 40 -14.54 3.96 -8.37
CA CYS A 40 -14.65 4.61 -7.07
C CYS A 40 -13.40 5.44 -6.77
N LYS A 41 -13.55 6.51 -5.98
CA LYS A 41 -12.40 7.14 -5.34
C LYS A 41 -11.60 6.08 -4.56
N PRO A 42 -10.31 5.85 -4.88
CA PRO A 42 -9.50 4.83 -4.20
C PRO A 42 -9.35 5.14 -2.71
N SER A 43 -9.27 4.12 -1.85
CA SER A 43 -9.19 4.36 -0.39
C SER A 43 -7.94 5.16 0.02
N CYS A 44 -6.81 4.97 -0.66
CA CYS A 44 -5.59 5.74 -0.36
C CYS A 44 -5.63 7.19 -0.89
N ALA A 45 -6.75 7.62 -1.48
CA ALA A 45 -7.01 9.02 -1.86
C ALA A 45 -7.62 9.85 -0.71
N TRP A 46 -7.91 9.23 0.43
CA TRP A 46 -8.36 9.93 1.63
C TRP A 46 -7.18 10.39 2.49
N ASN A 47 -7.34 11.55 3.13
CA ASN A 47 -6.36 12.07 4.08
C ASN A 47 -6.15 11.13 5.27
N GLY A 48 -4.92 11.10 5.78
CA GLY A 48 -4.57 10.40 7.02
C GLY A 48 -4.52 8.87 6.91
N LYS A 49 -4.59 8.31 5.69
CA LYS A 49 -4.51 6.86 5.47
C LYS A 49 -3.11 6.27 5.65
N ALA A 50 -2.07 7.04 5.35
CA ALA A 50 -0.67 6.65 5.50
C ALA A 50 0.23 7.88 5.61
N ASP A 51 1.49 7.66 6.01
CA ASP A 51 2.55 8.69 6.03
C ASP A 51 3.11 8.89 4.62
N VAL A 52 2.53 9.85 3.89
CA VAL A 52 2.77 10.13 2.48
C VAL A 52 2.92 11.63 2.25
N ASN A 53 3.53 12.01 1.13
CA ASN A 53 3.62 13.41 0.71
C ASN A 53 2.24 14.05 0.46
N LYS A 54 1.33 13.28 -0.15
CA LYS A 54 -0.08 13.58 -0.38
C LYS A 54 -0.81 12.27 -0.73
N PRO A 55 -2.11 12.13 -0.45
CA PRO A 55 -2.91 10.99 -0.87
C PRO A 55 -2.91 10.77 -2.39
N VAL A 56 -3.34 9.58 -2.81
CA VAL A 56 -3.56 9.26 -4.23
C VAL A 56 -4.54 10.26 -4.84
N LEU A 57 -4.22 10.77 -6.03
CA LEU A 57 -5.09 11.68 -6.75
C LEU A 57 -6.39 10.99 -7.16
N SER A 58 -7.50 11.71 -7.03
CA SER A 58 -8.80 11.34 -7.61
C SER A 58 -9.15 12.31 -8.72
N CYS A 59 -10.08 11.91 -9.58
CA CYS A 59 -10.50 12.70 -10.72
C CYS A 59 -12.01 12.95 -10.74
N THR A 60 -12.43 14.03 -11.40
CA THR A 60 -13.80 14.29 -11.80
C THR A 60 -14.24 13.34 -12.93
N ALA A 61 -15.52 13.41 -13.30
CA ALA A 61 -16.08 12.61 -14.40
C ALA A 61 -15.36 12.83 -15.76
N ASP A 62 -14.88 14.05 -16.02
CA ASP A 62 -14.08 14.41 -17.18
C ASP A 62 -12.56 14.15 -17.01
N ASN A 63 -12.19 13.30 -16.04
CA ASN A 63 -10.83 12.84 -15.77
C ASN A 63 -9.83 13.96 -15.43
N LYS A 64 -10.30 15.06 -14.82
CA LYS A 64 -9.43 16.12 -14.26
C LYS A 64 -9.21 15.86 -12.78
N VAL A 65 -8.00 16.13 -12.29
CA VAL A 65 -7.70 16.02 -10.86
C VAL A 65 -8.68 16.87 -10.05
N THR A 66 -9.33 16.26 -9.07
CA THR A 66 -10.33 16.91 -8.20
C THR A 66 -9.74 17.22 -6.82
N ASP A 67 -10.48 18.00 -6.03
CA ASP A 67 -10.13 18.29 -4.65
C ASP A 67 -10.08 17.01 -3.82
N MET A 68 -9.07 16.89 -2.97
CA MET A 68 -8.85 15.71 -2.12
C MET A 68 -9.99 15.47 -1.12
N SER A 69 -10.71 16.51 -0.72
CA SER A 69 -11.89 16.44 0.14
C SER A 69 -13.15 16.00 -0.60
N ALA A 70 -13.15 15.98 -1.95
CA ALA A 70 -14.31 15.57 -2.73
C ALA A 70 -14.74 14.13 -2.37
N GLY A 71 -16.04 13.97 -2.13
CA GLY A 71 -16.65 12.69 -1.78
C GLY A 71 -16.55 11.68 -2.92
N THR A 72 -16.51 10.39 -2.58
CA THR A 72 -16.55 9.32 -3.57
C THR A 72 -17.88 9.30 -4.31
N ALA A 73 -17.84 9.10 -5.63
CA ALA A 73 -19.04 8.89 -6.43
C ALA A 73 -19.75 7.56 -6.13
N CYS A 74 -19.05 6.58 -5.53
CA CYS A 74 -19.62 5.30 -5.17
C CYS A 74 -20.46 5.37 -3.89
N GLY A 75 -21.73 4.98 -3.95
CA GLY A 75 -22.61 4.81 -2.80
C GLY A 75 -23.05 6.10 -2.07
N THR A 76 -22.27 7.17 -2.13
CA THR A 76 -22.50 8.41 -1.35
C THR A 76 -22.77 9.65 -2.20
N GLY A 77 -22.87 9.52 -3.53
CA GLY A 77 -23.26 10.62 -4.43
C GLY A 77 -22.21 11.74 -4.57
N GLY A 78 -20.95 11.48 -4.25
CA GLY A 78 -19.85 12.43 -4.47
C GLY A 78 -19.44 12.55 -5.93
N THR A 79 -18.38 13.32 -6.19
CA THR A 79 -17.93 13.66 -7.55
C THR A 79 -16.51 13.17 -7.86
N ALA A 80 -15.88 12.45 -6.93
CA ALA A 80 -14.54 11.90 -7.09
C ALA A 80 -14.56 10.43 -7.53
N TYR A 81 -13.78 10.15 -8.56
CA TYR A 81 -13.58 8.86 -9.21
C TYR A 81 -12.09 8.48 -9.22
N GLN A 82 -11.78 7.21 -9.47
CA GLN A 82 -10.42 6.80 -9.83
C GLN A 82 -10.00 7.46 -11.16
N CYS A 83 -8.81 8.04 -11.21
CA CYS A 83 -8.28 8.63 -12.44
C CYS A 83 -7.96 7.54 -13.47
N SER A 84 -8.31 7.77 -14.75
CA SER A 84 -8.09 6.78 -15.82
C SER A 84 -6.61 6.49 -16.09
N ASN A 85 -5.70 7.38 -15.71
CA ASN A 85 -4.26 7.13 -15.82
C ASN A 85 -3.71 6.16 -14.74
N GLN A 86 -4.54 5.75 -13.78
CA GLN A 86 -4.24 4.78 -12.71
C GLN A 86 -4.67 3.36 -13.10
N GLN A 87 -4.40 2.98 -14.34
CA GLN A 87 -4.64 1.66 -14.95
C GLN A 87 -3.29 1.00 -15.30
N PRO A 88 -3.22 -0.32 -15.59
CA PRO A 88 -1.97 -0.99 -15.92
C PRO A 88 -1.50 -0.70 -17.34
N TRP A 89 -0.21 -0.90 -17.57
CA TRP A 89 0.41 -0.86 -18.90
C TRP A 89 1.63 -1.77 -18.96
N ALA A 90 1.94 -2.26 -20.16
CA ALA A 90 3.14 -3.04 -20.42
C ALA A 90 4.34 -2.10 -20.60
N VAL A 91 5.44 -2.41 -19.91
CA VAL A 91 6.75 -1.81 -20.17
C VAL A 91 7.44 -2.59 -21.28
N ASN A 92 7.34 -3.92 -21.22
CA ASN A 92 7.77 -4.86 -22.25
C ASN A 92 7.03 -6.21 -22.06
N ASP A 93 7.46 -7.25 -22.77
CA ASP A 93 6.80 -8.56 -22.73
C ASP A 93 6.85 -9.27 -21.37
N THR A 94 7.81 -8.94 -20.49
CA THR A 94 7.97 -9.59 -19.18
C THR A 94 7.67 -8.67 -18.00
N LEU A 95 7.59 -7.35 -18.22
CA LEU A 95 7.35 -6.35 -17.18
C LEU A 95 6.14 -5.47 -17.50
N SER A 96 5.24 -5.33 -16.54
CA SER A 96 4.18 -4.31 -16.53
C SER A 96 4.21 -3.49 -15.26
N TYR A 97 3.60 -2.32 -15.32
CA TYR A 97 3.28 -1.49 -14.17
C TYR A 97 1.76 -1.34 -14.02
N GLY A 98 1.30 -1.01 -12.82
CA GLY A 98 -0.12 -0.75 -12.58
C GLY A 98 -0.46 -0.36 -11.16
N PHE A 99 -1.73 -0.48 -10.82
CA PHE A 99 -2.28 -0.10 -9.52
C PHE A 99 -3.10 -1.25 -8.95
N ALA A 100 -3.21 -1.31 -7.62
CA ALA A 100 -3.98 -2.35 -6.97
C ALA A 100 -4.70 -1.87 -5.71
N GLY A 101 -5.86 -2.49 -5.44
CA GLY A 101 -6.38 -2.65 -4.10
C GLY A 101 -5.59 -3.73 -3.37
N VAL A 102 -5.08 -3.43 -2.19
CA VAL A 102 -4.18 -4.33 -1.47
C VAL A 102 -4.76 -4.72 -0.12
N PHE A 103 -4.61 -6.00 0.21
CA PHE A 103 -4.72 -6.51 1.57
C PHE A 103 -3.49 -7.37 1.85
N ILE A 104 -2.74 -7.01 2.89
CA ILE A 104 -1.62 -7.80 3.40
C ILE A 104 -2.00 -8.25 4.80
N GLN A 105 -1.80 -9.53 5.09
CA GLN A 105 -2.18 -10.10 6.37
C GLN A 105 -1.49 -9.35 7.52
N PRO A 106 -2.21 -9.05 8.63
CA PRO A 106 -1.65 -8.34 9.78
C PRO A 106 -0.39 -8.98 10.39
N SER A 107 -0.23 -10.30 10.23
CA SER A 107 0.96 -11.03 10.65
C SER A 107 2.24 -10.58 9.92
N LEU A 108 2.13 -10.09 8.68
CA LEU A 108 3.26 -9.57 7.90
C LEU A 108 3.50 -8.07 8.10
N THR A 109 2.45 -7.32 8.46
CA THR A 109 2.52 -5.86 8.65
C THR A 109 2.70 -5.44 10.11
N GLY A 110 2.81 -6.39 11.05
CA GLY A 110 2.90 -6.10 12.48
C GLY A 110 1.61 -5.48 13.04
N GLY A 111 0.45 -5.88 12.50
CA GLY A 111 -0.86 -5.30 12.84
C GLY A 111 -1.25 -4.10 11.98
N GLY A 112 -0.36 -3.60 11.13
CA GLY A 112 -0.64 -2.48 10.24
C GLY A 112 -1.73 -2.80 9.21
N ILE A 113 -2.61 -1.82 8.96
CA ILE A 113 -3.68 -1.88 7.95
C ILE A 113 -3.35 -0.96 6.76
N GLU A 114 -4.27 -0.08 6.34
CA GLU A 114 -4.02 0.87 5.24
C GLU A 114 -2.75 1.70 5.39
N GLY A 115 -2.37 2.08 6.62
CA GLY A 115 -1.10 2.77 6.88
C GLY A 115 0.15 1.99 6.44
N ALA A 116 0.07 0.66 6.43
CA ALA A 116 1.16 -0.22 6.02
C ALA A 116 1.33 -0.29 4.50
N TRP A 117 0.24 -0.29 3.73
CA TRP A 117 0.31 -0.49 2.28
C TRP A 117 0.02 0.74 1.44
N CYS A 118 -0.79 1.71 1.91
CA CYS A 118 -1.19 2.83 1.05
C CYS A 118 0.02 3.56 0.46
N CYS A 119 -0.01 3.68 -0.86
CA CYS A 119 1.01 4.23 -1.74
C CYS A 119 2.35 3.50 -1.80
N ALA A 120 2.51 2.37 -1.09
CA ALA A 120 3.67 1.51 -1.25
C ALA A 120 3.62 0.79 -2.60
N CYS A 121 4.78 0.45 -3.14
CA CYS A 121 4.88 -0.36 -4.35
C CYS A 121 5.34 -1.78 -4.06
N TYR A 122 4.83 -2.71 -4.86
CA TYR A 122 5.11 -4.13 -4.72
C TYR A 122 5.40 -4.72 -6.10
N GLN A 123 6.50 -5.46 -6.21
CA GLN A 123 6.74 -6.32 -7.36
C GLN A 123 6.02 -7.65 -7.13
N LEU A 124 5.17 -8.03 -8.07
CA LEU A 124 4.46 -9.30 -8.13
C LEU A 124 5.12 -10.17 -9.20
N ASP A 125 5.78 -11.25 -8.79
CA ASP A 125 6.36 -12.23 -9.69
C ASP A 125 5.39 -13.40 -9.83
N PHE A 126 4.74 -13.53 -10.99
CA PHE A 126 3.69 -14.53 -11.19
C PHE A 126 4.24 -15.95 -11.16
N THR A 127 3.55 -16.83 -10.43
CA THR A 127 3.95 -18.23 -10.21
C THR A 127 3.07 -19.23 -10.95
N SER A 128 1.85 -18.83 -11.34
CA SER A 128 0.92 -19.66 -12.12
C SER A 128 0.91 -19.30 -13.60
N ASP A 129 0.60 -20.28 -14.44
CA ASP A 129 0.28 -20.05 -15.85
C ASP A 129 -0.99 -19.21 -16.01
N PRO A 130 -1.14 -18.45 -17.12
CA PRO A 130 -0.21 -18.29 -18.25
C PRO A 130 0.87 -17.21 -18.02
N LEU A 131 0.98 -16.66 -16.79
CA LEU A 131 1.82 -15.50 -16.50
C LEU A 131 3.17 -15.83 -15.88
N ARG A 132 3.46 -17.12 -15.65
CA ARG A 132 4.71 -17.56 -15.01
C ARG A 132 5.93 -16.92 -15.67
N GLY A 133 6.78 -16.29 -14.86
CA GLY A 133 7.99 -15.61 -15.32
C GLY A 133 7.80 -14.15 -15.74
N LYS A 134 6.57 -13.63 -15.72
CA LYS A 134 6.30 -12.18 -15.84
C LYS A 134 6.28 -11.53 -14.46
N SER A 135 6.64 -10.26 -14.43
CA SER A 135 6.59 -9.40 -13.25
C SER A 135 5.66 -8.21 -13.47
N LEU A 136 4.89 -7.86 -12.45
CA LEU A 136 4.04 -6.67 -12.42
C LEU A 136 4.39 -5.85 -11.19
N ILE A 137 4.85 -4.60 -11.37
CA ILE A 137 5.03 -3.68 -10.23
C ILE A 137 3.76 -2.84 -10.08
N VAL A 138 3.12 -2.95 -8.91
CA VAL A 138 1.90 -2.19 -8.61
C VAL A 138 2.15 -1.18 -7.50
N GLN A 139 1.50 -0.02 -7.60
CA GLN A 139 1.28 0.84 -6.43
C GLN A 139 -0.05 0.51 -5.77
N ALA A 140 -0.03 0.34 -4.45
CA ALA A 140 -1.24 0.17 -3.65
C ALA A 140 -2.00 1.50 -3.55
N SER A 141 -3.07 1.64 -4.32
CA SER A 141 -3.92 2.85 -4.35
C SER A 141 -5.25 2.66 -3.62
N ASN A 142 -5.66 1.40 -3.40
CA ASN A 142 -6.91 1.06 -2.74
C ASN A 142 -6.70 -0.08 -1.72
N THR A 143 -7.76 -0.46 -1.00
CA THR A 143 -7.79 -1.65 -0.13
C THR A 143 -8.64 -2.77 -0.74
N ALA A 144 -8.36 -4.03 -0.36
CA ALA A 144 -9.07 -5.22 -0.83
C ALA A 144 -9.63 -6.07 0.34
N TYR A 145 -10.40 -5.45 1.24
CA TYR A 145 -10.91 -6.06 2.47
C TYR A 145 -11.97 -7.15 2.30
N ASP A 146 -12.45 -7.41 1.09
CA ASP A 146 -13.44 -8.46 0.79
C ASP A 146 -12.87 -9.88 0.94
N VAL A 147 -11.55 -10.05 0.87
CA VAL A 147 -10.86 -11.31 1.18
C VAL A 147 -9.70 -11.04 2.11
N THR A 148 -9.78 -11.50 3.36
CA THR A 148 -8.81 -11.20 4.44
C THR A 148 -8.02 -12.41 4.93
N THR A 149 -8.27 -13.60 4.38
CA THR A 149 -7.64 -14.85 4.79
C THR A 149 -6.30 -15.12 4.10
N THR A 150 -5.92 -14.31 3.11
CA THR A 150 -4.67 -14.43 2.34
C THR A 150 -4.22 -13.04 1.87
N ASN A 151 -2.93 -12.88 1.54
CA ASN A 151 -2.47 -11.65 0.89
C ASN A 151 -3.10 -11.56 -0.49
N ARG A 152 -3.63 -10.38 -0.82
CA ARG A 152 -4.34 -10.17 -2.06
C ARG A 152 -4.02 -8.82 -2.69
N PHE A 153 -3.81 -8.88 -4.00
CA PHE A 153 -3.66 -7.72 -4.87
C PHE A 153 -4.78 -7.74 -5.91
N SER A 154 -5.81 -6.93 -5.70
CA SER A 154 -6.86 -6.71 -6.68
C SER A 154 -6.39 -5.66 -7.68
N LEU A 155 -6.02 -6.08 -8.88
CA LEU A 155 -5.42 -5.27 -9.92
C LEU A 155 -6.46 -4.34 -10.56
N ALA A 156 -6.14 -3.04 -10.67
CA ALA A 156 -7.02 -2.01 -11.21
C ALA A 156 -7.08 -2.08 -12.75
N ILE A 157 -7.83 -3.04 -13.29
CA ILE A 157 -7.93 -3.36 -14.71
C ILE A 157 -9.30 -2.93 -15.23
N PRO A 158 -9.40 -1.91 -16.09
CA PRO A 158 -10.67 -1.51 -16.71
C PRO A 158 -11.39 -2.69 -17.38
N GLY A 159 -12.68 -2.82 -17.09
CA GLY A 159 -13.48 -3.97 -17.54
C GLY A 159 -13.09 -5.31 -16.90
N GLY A 160 -12.29 -5.33 -15.84
CA GLY A 160 -11.86 -6.57 -15.15
C GLY A 160 -12.90 -7.14 -14.18
N ASN A 161 -13.57 -6.27 -13.43
CA ASN A 161 -14.74 -6.61 -12.61
C ASN A 161 -15.39 -5.29 -12.18
N THR A 162 -16.67 -5.09 -12.51
CA THR A 162 -17.44 -3.97 -11.98
C THR A 162 -18.22 -4.41 -10.76
N THR A 163 -18.09 -3.66 -9.66
CA THR A 163 -19.00 -3.79 -8.52
C THR A 163 -20.39 -3.26 -8.89
N SER A 164 -21.40 -3.62 -8.11
CA SER A 164 -22.80 -3.22 -8.30
C SER A 164 -23.09 -1.72 -8.06
N GLN A 165 -22.05 -0.89 -7.91
CA GLN A 165 -22.18 0.49 -7.45
C GLN A 165 -22.46 1.51 -8.55
N ASN A 166 -22.59 1.09 -9.82
CA ASN A 166 -22.91 1.92 -10.99
C ASN A 166 -22.07 3.20 -11.18
N ALA A 167 -20.97 3.39 -10.44
CA ALA A 167 -20.21 4.62 -10.49
C ALA A 167 -19.52 4.81 -11.85
N CYS A 168 -19.06 3.74 -12.49
CA CYS A 168 -18.55 3.81 -13.86
C CYS A 168 -19.62 4.26 -14.87
N ALA A 169 -20.83 3.69 -14.79
CA ALA A 169 -21.96 4.12 -15.63
C ALA A 169 -22.25 5.61 -15.44
N SER A 170 -22.30 6.08 -14.19
CA SER A 170 -22.49 7.48 -13.85
C SER A 170 -21.34 8.39 -14.30
N GLN A 171 -20.09 7.93 -14.16
CA GLN A 171 -18.90 8.70 -14.53
C GLN A 171 -18.90 9.05 -16.02
N PHE A 172 -19.22 8.06 -16.86
CA PHE A 172 -19.09 8.18 -18.30
C PHE A 172 -20.42 8.41 -19.02
N GLY A 173 -21.54 8.43 -18.29
CA GLY A 173 -22.87 8.62 -18.88
C GLY A 173 -23.27 7.47 -19.81
N VAL A 174 -22.87 6.23 -19.48
CA VAL A 174 -23.12 5.03 -20.30
C VAL A 174 -23.87 3.96 -19.50
N SER A 175 -24.44 2.98 -20.19
CA SER A 175 -25.03 1.81 -19.52
C SER A 175 -23.97 1.01 -18.75
N GLN A 176 -24.31 0.50 -17.57
CA GLN A 176 -23.44 -0.39 -16.81
C GLN A 176 -23.00 -1.62 -17.62
N SER A 177 -23.85 -2.09 -18.54
CA SER A 177 -23.56 -3.24 -19.41
C SER A 177 -22.36 -3.03 -20.35
N VAL A 178 -21.94 -1.77 -20.58
CA VAL A 178 -20.72 -1.46 -21.35
C VAL A 178 -19.48 -2.06 -20.70
N PHE A 179 -19.46 -2.15 -19.37
CA PHE A 179 -18.33 -2.71 -18.62
C PHE A 179 -18.41 -4.22 -18.43
N GLY A 180 -19.39 -4.87 -19.06
CA GLY A 180 -19.59 -6.31 -19.08
C GLY A 180 -20.50 -6.82 -17.97
N GLN A 181 -20.26 -8.07 -17.55
CA GLN A 181 -21.11 -8.76 -16.58
C GLN A 181 -20.69 -8.45 -15.14
N ASN A 182 -21.67 -8.35 -14.24
CA ASN A 182 -21.41 -8.14 -12.82
C ASN A 182 -20.51 -9.25 -12.27
N ASN A 183 -19.52 -8.90 -11.43
CA ASN A 183 -18.52 -9.82 -10.88
C ASN A 183 -17.56 -10.49 -11.90
N GLN A 184 -17.63 -10.14 -13.19
CA GLN A 184 -16.80 -10.77 -14.23
C GLN A 184 -16.10 -9.78 -15.15
N GLY A 185 -16.73 -8.62 -15.41
CA GLY A 185 -16.27 -7.62 -16.36
C GLY A 185 -16.57 -7.99 -17.82
N VAL A 186 -15.80 -7.43 -18.75
CA VAL A 186 -15.93 -7.73 -20.18
C VAL A 186 -15.50 -9.16 -20.50
N ASN A 187 -16.05 -9.76 -21.54
CA ASN A 187 -15.86 -11.19 -21.84
C ASN A 187 -14.68 -11.46 -22.79
N LYS A 188 -14.45 -10.58 -23.77
CA LYS A 188 -13.37 -10.71 -24.76
C LYS A 188 -12.72 -9.37 -25.08
N LYS A 189 -11.57 -9.40 -25.75
CA LYS A 189 -10.78 -8.20 -26.08
C LYS A 189 -11.58 -7.17 -26.87
N GLU A 190 -12.41 -7.62 -27.80
CA GLU A 190 -13.20 -6.75 -28.68
C GLU A 190 -14.27 -5.97 -27.88
N ASP A 191 -14.71 -6.49 -26.73
CA ASP A 191 -15.65 -5.77 -25.87
C ASP A 191 -15.01 -4.50 -25.28
N CYS A 192 -13.67 -4.42 -25.22
CA CYS A 192 -12.95 -3.22 -24.80
C CYS A 192 -13.21 -2.03 -25.73
N ASP A 193 -13.61 -2.24 -26.99
CA ASP A 193 -13.91 -1.13 -27.92
C ASP A 193 -15.20 -0.39 -27.55
N ASN A 194 -16.07 -1.01 -26.73
CA ASN A 194 -17.26 -0.37 -26.18
C ASN A 194 -16.98 0.49 -24.95
N LEU A 195 -15.84 0.30 -24.28
CA LEU A 195 -15.50 1.08 -23.08
C LEU A 195 -15.24 2.55 -23.44
N PRO A 196 -15.42 3.47 -22.47
CA PRO A 196 -15.00 4.86 -22.62
C PRO A 196 -13.53 4.96 -23.07
N GLU A 197 -13.25 5.90 -23.98
CA GLU A 197 -11.95 6.01 -24.64
C GLU A 197 -10.73 5.93 -23.70
N PRO A 198 -10.70 6.63 -22.53
CA PRO A 198 -9.54 6.57 -21.63
C PRO A 198 -9.24 5.18 -21.05
N LEU A 199 -10.21 4.26 -21.07
CA LEU A 199 -10.15 2.96 -20.43
C LEU A 199 -9.83 1.80 -21.39
N LYS A 200 -9.89 2.04 -22.70
CA LYS A 200 -9.76 0.98 -23.71
C LYS A 200 -8.41 0.28 -23.65
N GLU A 201 -7.32 1.04 -23.50
CA GLU A 201 -5.97 0.47 -23.48
C GLU A 201 -5.70 -0.36 -22.22
N GLY A 202 -6.14 0.11 -21.05
CA GLY A 202 -6.07 -0.68 -19.81
C GLY A 202 -6.92 -1.96 -19.88
N CYS A 203 -8.06 -1.90 -20.57
CA CYS A 203 -8.88 -3.08 -20.86
C CYS A 203 -8.17 -4.06 -21.80
N LYS A 204 -7.59 -3.57 -22.91
CA LYS A 204 -6.87 -4.42 -23.88
C LYS A 204 -5.64 -5.06 -23.26
N TRP A 205 -4.94 -4.36 -22.36
CA TRP A 205 -3.82 -4.91 -21.57
C TRP A 205 -4.20 -6.21 -20.82
N ARG A 206 -5.45 -6.32 -20.32
CA ARG A 206 -5.98 -7.53 -19.67
C ARG A 206 -5.81 -8.75 -20.55
N PHE A 207 -6.12 -8.62 -21.84
CA PHE A 207 -6.10 -9.72 -22.79
C PHE A 207 -4.71 -9.91 -23.42
N ASP A 208 -4.02 -8.81 -23.70
CA ASP A 208 -2.75 -8.83 -24.42
C ASP A 208 -1.58 -9.27 -23.54
N TRP A 209 -1.34 -8.56 -22.45
CA TRP A 209 -0.19 -8.82 -21.59
C TRP A 209 -0.55 -9.78 -20.45
N PHE A 210 -1.71 -9.57 -19.83
CA PHE A 210 -2.19 -10.32 -18.67
C PHE A 210 -2.94 -11.62 -19.04
N LYS A 211 -3.15 -11.87 -20.34
CA LYS A 211 -3.67 -13.14 -20.89
C LYS A 211 -4.99 -13.59 -20.27
N ASP A 212 -5.82 -12.63 -19.87
CA ASP A 212 -7.12 -12.83 -19.24
C ASP A 212 -7.12 -13.79 -18.04
N ALA A 213 -6.01 -13.86 -17.29
CA ALA A 213 -5.92 -14.72 -16.12
C ALA A 213 -6.94 -14.29 -15.04
N ALA A 214 -7.62 -15.25 -14.41
CA ALA A 214 -8.69 -14.95 -13.44
C ALA A 214 -8.15 -14.72 -12.01
N PHE A 215 -7.36 -15.68 -11.51
CA PHE A 215 -6.82 -15.67 -10.15
C PHE A 215 -5.34 -16.10 -10.12
N PRO A 216 -4.45 -15.47 -10.91
CA PRO A 216 -3.07 -15.93 -10.93
C PRO A 216 -2.39 -15.68 -9.58
N THR A 217 -1.60 -16.66 -9.15
CA THR A 217 -0.79 -16.57 -7.94
C THR A 217 0.51 -15.85 -8.23
N ALA A 218 1.05 -15.15 -7.22
CA ALA A 218 2.31 -14.44 -7.33
C ALA A 218 3.06 -14.46 -6.00
N ASN A 219 4.38 -14.37 -6.08
CA ASN A 219 5.19 -13.95 -4.95
C ASN A 219 5.30 -12.42 -5.00
N PHE A 220 5.03 -11.75 -3.89
CA PHE A 220 5.18 -10.30 -3.80
C PHE A 220 6.35 -9.92 -2.92
N LYS A 221 6.95 -8.77 -3.23
CA LYS A 221 7.92 -8.08 -2.37
C LYS A 221 7.71 -6.57 -2.48
N ARG A 222 7.83 -5.87 -1.35
CA ARG A 222 7.81 -4.40 -1.32
C ARG A 222 9.06 -3.87 -2.01
N VAL A 223 8.88 -2.86 -2.86
CA VAL A 223 9.93 -2.18 -3.63
C VAL A 223 9.74 -0.67 -3.56
N VAL A 224 10.79 0.08 -3.83
CA VAL A 224 10.69 1.54 -4.02
C VAL A 224 9.80 1.81 -5.22
N CYS A 225 8.86 2.75 -5.10
CA CYS A 225 7.97 3.07 -6.20
C CYS A 225 8.73 3.62 -7.43
N PRO A 226 8.56 3.00 -8.63
CA PRO A 226 8.97 3.63 -9.88
C PRO A 226 8.36 5.03 -10.05
N ALA A 227 9.13 5.96 -10.62
CA ALA A 227 8.69 7.34 -10.83
C ALA A 227 7.42 7.44 -11.69
N ASP A 228 7.23 6.53 -12.65
CA ASP A 228 6.04 6.48 -13.49
C ASP A 228 4.76 6.20 -12.69
N LEU A 229 4.84 5.37 -11.64
CA LEU A 229 3.69 5.07 -10.78
C LEU A 229 3.40 6.25 -9.84
N ALA A 230 4.43 6.75 -9.16
CA ALA A 230 4.29 7.86 -8.22
C ALA A 230 3.83 9.16 -8.89
N SER A 231 4.24 9.42 -10.14
CA SER A 231 3.80 10.61 -10.90
C SER A 231 2.32 10.52 -11.32
N ARG A 232 1.83 9.33 -11.69
CA ARG A 232 0.42 9.10 -12.06
C ARG A 232 -0.54 9.23 -10.88
N SER A 233 -0.17 8.68 -9.72
CA SER A 233 -0.99 8.80 -8.50
C SER A 233 -0.75 10.07 -7.71
N GLY A 234 0.38 10.75 -7.92
CA GLY A 234 0.84 11.85 -7.09
C GLY A 234 1.30 11.44 -5.68
N CYS A 235 1.18 10.16 -5.30
CA CYS A 235 1.43 9.70 -3.95
C CYS A 235 2.79 8.98 -3.84
N ALA A 236 3.58 9.37 -2.84
CA ALA A 236 4.84 8.75 -2.49
C ALA A 236 4.94 8.64 -0.97
N ARG A 237 5.40 7.50 -0.47
CA ARG A 237 5.58 7.29 0.97
C ARG A 237 6.87 7.93 1.47
N ASN A 238 6.85 8.42 2.69
CA ASN A 238 8.04 9.01 3.31
C ASN A 238 9.11 7.95 3.66
N ASP A 239 8.69 6.71 3.92
CA ASP A 239 9.56 5.57 4.23
C ASP A 239 10.24 4.94 3.00
N ASP A 240 9.84 5.27 1.77
CA ASP A 240 10.50 4.77 0.54
C ASP A 240 11.98 5.20 0.45
N LYS A 241 12.35 6.33 1.07
CA LYS A 241 13.76 6.76 1.17
C LYS A 241 14.59 5.80 2.02
N ALA A 242 14.00 5.27 3.10
CA ALA A 242 14.67 4.30 3.96
C ALA A 242 14.80 2.94 3.24
N LEU A 243 13.77 2.54 2.50
CA LEU A 243 13.80 1.35 1.65
C LEU A 243 14.89 1.45 0.56
N ALA A 244 14.98 2.59 -0.13
CA ALA A 244 16.01 2.85 -1.15
C ALA A 244 17.44 2.81 -0.59
N ALA A 245 17.62 3.25 0.66
CA ALA A 245 18.92 3.20 1.35
C ALA A 245 19.31 1.79 1.84
N GLY A 246 18.55 0.75 1.49
CA GLY A 246 18.83 -0.63 1.90
C GLY A 246 18.67 -0.86 3.40
N LYS A 247 17.93 0.02 4.11
CA LYS A 247 17.59 -0.19 5.52
C LYS A 247 16.49 -1.25 5.64
N THR A 248 16.82 -2.49 5.27
CA THR A 248 16.09 -3.68 5.67
C THR A 248 16.65 -4.09 7.03
N THR A 249 16.20 -3.46 8.11
CA THR A 249 16.62 -3.92 9.44
C THR A 249 15.92 -5.25 9.71
N SER A 250 16.65 -6.35 9.48
CA SER A 250 16.33 -7.63 10.08
C SER A 250 16.16 -7.42 11.58
N ALA A 251 15.03 -7.85 12.13
CA ALA A 251 14.85 -8.01 13.56
C ALA A 251 15.76 -9.15 14.06
N GLY A 252 17.07 -8.94 13.99
CA GLY A 252 18.06 -9.71 14.72
C GLY A 252 18.29 -8.95 16.02
N MET A 253 17.82 -9.52 17.12
CA MET A 253 18.09 -9.02 18.46
C MET A 253 19.60 -9.05 18.68
N SER A 254 20.28 -7.95 18.38
CA SER A 254 21.70 -7.79 18.68
C SER A 254 21.83 -7.57 20.19
N LEU A 255 21.95 -8.66 20.93
CA LEU A 255 22.47 -8.64 22.30
C LEU A 255 23.83 -7.94 22.25
N MET A 256 23.93 -6.75 22.83
CA MET A 256 25.23 -6.14 23.07
C MET A 256 26.06 -7.06 23.98
N PRO A 257 27.36 -7.26 23.72
CA PRO A 257 28.20 -8.00 24.63
C PRO A 257 28.38 -7.16 25.90
N ALA A 258 28.08 -7.76 27.05
CA ALA A 258 28.38 -7.18 28.35
C ALA A 258 29.90 -6.97 28.46
N SER A 259 30.34 -5.72 28.36
CA SER A 259 31.71 -5.34 28.65
C SER A 259 31.95 -5.46 30.15
N SER A 260 32.62 -6.53 30.53
CA SER A 260 33.17 -6.78 31.86
C SER A 260 34.52 -6.08 31.98
N SER A 261 34.60 -5.00 32.76
CA SER A 261 35.86 -4.41 33.23
C SER A 261 35.60 -3.36 34.32
N MET A 262 35.67 -3.76 35.59
CA MET A 262 36.66 -3.18 36.53
C MET A 262 36.58 -3.86 37.90
N THR A 263 37.60 -4.67 38.13
CA THR A 263 38.05 -5.18 39.42
C THR A 263 38.64 -4.07 40.29
N VAL A 264 38.31 -4.15 41.59
CA VAL A 264 39.16 -3.85 42.76
C VAL A 264 39.48 -2.37 43.08
N PHE A 265 38.91 -1.89 44.19
CA PHE A 265 39.70 -1.36 45.30
C PHE A 265 38.92 -1.52 46.62
N ALA A 266 39.40 -2.41 47.47
CA ALA A 266 39.03 -2.51 48.88
C ALA A 266 40.24 -2.05 49.70
N ALA A 267 40.06 -1.11 50.64
CA ALA A 267 40.75 -1.09 51.94
C ALA A 267 40.42 0.19 52.75
N MET A 268 39.91 -0.07 53.96
CA MET A 268 40.07 0.68 55.24
C MET A 268 39.50 2.11 55.30
N ILE A 269 38.65 2.44 56.28
CA ILE A 269 39.02 2.64 57.69
C ILE A 269 37.87 2.21 58.63
N LEU A 270 38.22 1.41 59.65
CA LEU A 270 37.45 1.12 60.87
C LEU A 270 37.14 2.44 61.61
N GLY A 271 35.92 2.75 62.06
CA GLY A 271 35.19 2.06 63.11
C GLY A 271 35.20 2.93 64.38
N LEU A 272 34.03 3.21 64.96
CA LEU A 272 33.75 3.27 66.42
C LEU A 272 32.44 4.03 66.73
N LEU A 273 31.62 3.33 67.55
CA LEU A 273 30.71 3.84 68.60
C LEU A 273 29.29 4.28 68.22
N SER A 274 28.35 3.35 68.42
CA SER A 274 27.25 3.41 69.39
C SER A 274 26.81 4.79 69.91
N ILE A 275 25.58 5.20 69.55
CA ILE A 275 24.37 5.39 70.38
C ILE A 275 23.18 5.55 69.43
#